data_AF-A0A2E7K4H6-F1
#
_entry.id   AF-A0A2E7K4H6-F1
#
_cell.length_a   1.000
_cell.length_b   1.000
_cell.length_c   1.000
_cell.angle_alpha   90.00
_cell.angle_beta   90.00
_cell.angle_gamma   90.00
#
_symmetry.space_group_name_H-M   'P 1'
#
loop_
_entity.id
_entity.type
_entity.pdbx_description
1 polymer ?
#
loop_
_entity_poly.entity_id
_entity_poly.type
_entity_poly.pdbx_seq_one_letter_code
_entity_poly.pdbx_strand_id
1 'polypeptide(L)'
;MAFGPLIAIFVTVFLAELGDKTQLATVLFASEGEHSPWAVFVAAALALVASTALAVLAATYGAKWLDALPLKLLAGIGFIVLGSMNVWEHFRV
;
A
#
# COMPACT_ATOMS: atom_id res chain seq x y z
N MET A 1 -28.24 1.00 -6.22
CA MET A 1 -26.88 1.12 -5.67
C MET A 1 -25.91 0.71 -6.77
N ALA A 2 -25.05 1.61 -7.26
CA ALA A 2 -24.10 1.26 -8.31
C ALA A 2 -22.92 0.51 -7.69
N PHE A 3 -22.91 -0.82 -7.78
CA PHE A 3 -21.78 -1.66 -7.35
C PHE A 3 -20.57 -1.58 -8.30
N GLY A 4 -20.74 -0.99 -9.49
CA GLY A 4 -19.69 -0.87 -10.52
C GLY A 4 -18.41 -0.18 -10.03
N PRO A 5 -18.47 1.02 -9.42
CA PRO A 5 -17.30 1.70 -8.88
C PRO A 5 -16.57 0.91 -7.79
N LEU A 6 -17.32 0.21 -6.92
CA LEU A 6 -16.73 -0.59 -5.84
C LEU A 6 -15.88 -1.74 -6.41
N ILE A 7 -16.41 -2.47 -7.38
CA ILE A 7 -15.69 -3.57 -8.04
C ILE A 7 -14.47 -3.03 -8.79
N ALA A 8 -14.59 -1.90 -9.49
CA ALA A 8 -13.47 -1.29 -10.19
C ALA A 8 -12.34 -0.91 -9.23
N ILE A 9 -12.65 -0.20 -8.14
CA ILE A 9 -11.66 0.18 -7.12
C ILE A 9 -11.03 -1.07 -6.50
N PHE A 10 -11.83 -2.07 -6.12
CA PHE A 10 -11.34 -3.31 -5.55
C PHE A 10 -10.36 -4.00 -6.50
N VAL A 11 -10.73 -4.22 -7.75
CA VAL A 11 -9.86 -4.91 -8.73
C VAL A 11 -8.60 -4.10 -9.02
N THR A 12 -8.70 -2.78 -9.17
CA THR A 12 -7.53 -1.93 -9.43
C THR A 12 -6.55 -1.95 -8.26
N VAL A 13 -7.03 -1.75 -7.03
CA VAL A 13 -6.17 -1.76 -5.83
C VAL A 13 -5.62 -3.17 -5.59
N PHE A 14 -6.45 -4.20 -5.72
CA PHE A 14 -6.01 -5.59 -5.58
C PHE A 14 -4.86 -5.91 -6.53
N LEU A 15 -5.01 -5.62 -7.82
CA LEU A 15 -3.94 -5.84 -8.80
C LEU A 15 -2.70 -4.98 -8.55
N ALA A 16 -2.87 -3.74 -8.07
CA ALA A 16 -1.75 -2.84 -7.76
C ALA A 16 -0.93 -3.31 -6.55
N GLU A 17 -1.57 -3.96 -5.58
CA GLU A 17 -0.92 -4.43 -4.34
C GLU A 17 -0.36 -5.86 -4.46
N LEU A 18 -0.72 -6.63 -5.51
CA LEU A 18 -0.23 -7.99 -5.70
C LEU A 18 1.29 -8.05 -5.85
N GLY A 19 1.94 -8.80 -4.94
CA GLY A 19 3.39 -9.01 -4.98
C GLY A 19 4.20 -7.87 -4.39
N ASP A 20 3.59 -6.94 -3.65
CA ASP A 20 4.33 -5.91 -2.92
C ASP A 20 5.23 -6.52 -1.81
N LYS A 21 6.27 -5.77 -1.42
CA LYS A 21 7.20 -6.10 -0.33
C LYS A 21 6.46 -6.44 0.97
N THR A 22 5.34 -5.77 1.26
CA THR A 22 4.53 -6.05 2.45
C THR A 22 3.91 -7.45 2.42
N GLN A 23 3.51 -7.95 1.24
CA GLN A 23 2.98 -9.31 1.08
C GLN A 23 4.08 -10.35 1.30
N LEU A 24 5.28 -10.11 0.75
CA LEU A 24 6.43 -10.99 0.98
C LEU A 24 6.81 -11.05 2.48
N ALA A 25 6.84 -9.90 3.16
CA ALA A 25 7.06 -9.84 4.60
C ALA A 25 5.98 -10.60 5.38
N THR A 26 4.71 -10.48 4.99
CA THR A 26 3.60 -11.21 5.61
C THR A 26 3.74 -12.72 5.43
N VAL A 27 4.16 -13.18 4.25
CA VAL A 27 4.43 -14.61 3.99
C VAL A 27 5.61 -15.10 4.82
N LEU A 28 6.68 -14.31 4.95
CA LEU A 28 7.83 -14.65 5.79
C LEU A 28 7.41 -14.80 7.26
N PHE A 29 6.71 -13.82 7.82
CA PHE A 29 6.20 -13.89 9.20
C PHE A 29 5.26 -15.09 9.43
N ALA A 30 4.44 -15.43 8.44
CA ALA A 30 3.58 -16.61 8.52
C ALA A 30 4.37 -17.94 8.43
N SER A 31 5.57 -17.92 7.86
CA SER A 31 6.41 -19.10 7.61
C SER A 31 7.47 -19.36 8.69
N GLU A 32 7.81 -18.36 9.49
CA GLU A 32 8.79 -18.46 10.60
C GLU A 32 8.34 -19.39 11.74
N GLY A 33 7.04 -19.72 11.82
CA GLY A 33 6.49 -20.69 12.78
C GLY A 33 6.36 -20.17 14.22
N GLU A 34 6.85 -18.95 14.50
CA GLU A 34 6.72 -18.30 15.82
C GLU A 34 5.31 -17.75 16.09
N HIS A 35 4.53 -17.52 15.03
CA HIS A 35 3.20 -16.91 15.10
C HIS A 35 2.17 -17.74 14.33
N SER A 36 0.92 -17.76 14.84
CA SER A 36 -0.19 -18.41 14.14
C SER A 36 -0.42 -17.72 12.79
N PRO A 37 -0.51 -18.46 11.67
CA PRO A 37 -0.80 -17.88 10.35
C PRO A 37 -2.08 -17.03 10.33
N TRP A 38 -3.07 -17.41 11.13
CA TRP A 38 -4.30 -16.64 11.29
C TRP A 38 -4.08 -15.30 12.01
N ALA A 39 -3.19 -15.26 13.00
CA ALA A 39 -2.86 -14.02 13.70
C ALA A 39 -2.12 -13.07 12.76
N VAL A 40 -1.16 -13.58 11.97
CA VAL A 40 -0.43 -12.80 10.95
C VAL A 40 -1.41 -12.26 9.89
N PHE A 41 -2.34 -13.09 9.41
CA PHE A 41 -3.37 -12.68 8.45
C PHE A 41 -4.24 -11.54 9.00
N VAL A 42 -4.78 -11.68 10.22
CA VAL A 42 -5.64 -10.65 10.83
C VAL A 42 -4.85 -9.37 11.06
N ALA A 43 -3.62 -9.45 11.56
CA ALA A 43 -2.77 -8.28 11.78
C ALA A 43 -2.48 -7.53 10.47
N ALA A 44 -2.08 -8.24 9.41
CA ALA A 44 -1.81 -7.64 8.10
C ALA A 44 -3.08 -7.03 7.48
N ALA A 45 -4.23 -7.72 7.56
CA ALA A 45 -5.50 -7.21 7.06
C ALA A 45 -5.95 -5.94 7.81
N LEU A 46 -5.84 -5.93 9.15
CA LEU A 46 -6.16 -4.75 9.95
C LEU A 46 -5.21 -3.59 9.65
N ALA A 47 -3.92 -3.87 9.47
CA ALA A 47 -2.95 -2.85 9.08
C ALA A 47 -3.30 -2.22 7.73
N LEU A 48 -3.66 -3.03 6.73
CA LEU A 48 -4.08 -2.56 5.40
C LEU A 48 -5.37 -1.72 5.46
N VAL A 49 -6.37 -2.18 6.20
CA VAL A 49 -7.63 -1.43 6.38
C VAL A 49 -7.37 -0.11 7.09
N ALA A 50 -6.58 -0.12 8.17
CA ALA A 50 -6.27 1.07 8.94
C ALA A 50 -5.46 2.09 8.12
N SER A 51 -4.42 1.65 7.41
CA SER A 51 -3.60 2.53 6.58
C SER A 51 -4.42 3.15 5.44
N THR A 52 -5.26 2.36 4.77
CA THR A 52 -6.16 2.84 3.73
C THR A 52 -7.19 3.82 4.27
N ALA A 53 -7.80 3.53 5.43
CA ALA A 53 -8.74 4.42 6.07
C ALA A 53 -8.09 5.77 6.42
N LEU A 54 -6.88 5.76 7.00
CA LEU A 54 -6.13 6.98 7.29
C LEU A 54 -5.80 7.77 6.01
N ALA A 55 -5.37 7.10 4.95
CA ALA A 55 -5.07 7.73 3.67
C ALA A 55 -6.32 8.38 3.05
N VAL A 56 -7.46 7.69 3.06
CA VAL A 56 -8.73 8.23 2.57
C VAL A 56 -9.18 9.42 3.42
N LEU A 57 -9.11 9.33 4.75
CA LEU A 57 -9.44 10.46 5.63
C LEU A 57 -8.55 11.67 5.35
N ALA A 58 -7.24 11.47 5.26
CA ALA A 58 -6.30 12.53 4.92
C ALA A 58 -6.64 13.14 3.56
N ALA A 59 -6.99 12.33 2.57
CA ALA A 59 -7.40 12.80 1.25
C ALA A 59 -8.72 13.59 1.28
N THR A 60 -9.72 13.13 2.03
CA THR A 60 -11.03 13.80 2.09
C THR A 60 -10.96 15.14 2.81
N TYR A 61 -10.22 15.23 3.92
CA TYR A 61 -10.06 16.49 4.65
C TYR A 61 -9.03 17.41 4.01
N GLY A 62 -8.01 16.85 3.35
CA GLY A 62 -6.95 17.57 2.67
C GLY A 62 -7.23 17.96 1.22
N ALA A 63 -8.40 17.60 0.68
CA ALA A 63 -8.75 17.75 -0.75
C ALA A 63 -8.44 19.15 -1.31
N LYS A 64 -8.72 20.21 -0.55
CA LYS A 64 -8.45 21.60 -0.96
C LYS A 64 -6.97 21.90 -1.19
N TRP A 65 -6.07 21.29 -0.41
CA TRP A 65 -4.63 21.42 -0.61
C TRP A 65 -4.13 20.48 -1.70
N LEU A 66 -4.73 19.29 -1.81
CA LEU A 66 -4.39 18.29 -2.81
C LEU A 66 -4.69 18.76 -4.24
N ASP A 67 -5.79 19.48 -4.47
CA ASP A 67 -6.15 20.04 -5.78
C ASP A 67 -5.13 21.05 -6.30
N ALA A 68 -4.42 21.75 -5.40
CA ALA A 68 -3.38 22.71 -5.76
C ALA A 68 -2.04 22.04 -6.09
N LEU A 69 -1.89 20.75 -5.83
CA LEU A 69 -0.63 20.01 -5.99
C LEU A 69 -0.65 19.13 -7.24
N PRO A 70 0.47 19.07 -8.00
CA PRO A 70 0.58 18.15 -9.14
C PRO A 70 0.84 16.72 -8.63
N LEU A 71 -0.17 16.08 -8.01
CA LEU A 71 -0.04 14.79 -7.32
C LEU A 71 0.57 13.69 -8.18
N LYS A 72 0.23 13.63 -9.47
CA LYS A 72 0.81 12.65 -10.40
C LYS A 72 2.32 12.83 -10.57
N LEU A 73 2.77 14.08 -10.67
CA LEU A 73 4.20 14.39 -10.79
C LEU A 73 4.92 14.07 -9.49
N LEU A 74 4.36 14.46 -8.34
CA LEU A 74 4.93 14.17 -7.03
C LEU A 74 5.01 12.67 -6.76
N ALA A 75 3.96 11.92 -7.08
CA ALA A 75 3.94 10.46 -6.98
C ALA A 75 4.97 9.81 -7.92
N GLY A 76 5.09 10.28 -9.17
CA GLY A 76 6.09 9.79 -10.11
C GLY A 76 7.53 10.06 -9.65
N ILE A 77 7.81 11.25 -9.14
CA ILE A 77 9.13 11.59 -8.54
C ILE A 77 9.40 10.69 -7.33
N GLY A 78 8.42 10.55 -6.43
CA GLY A 78 8.54 9.67 -5.26
C GLY A 78 8.83 8.23 -5.65
N PHE A 79 8.15 7.72 -6.67
CA PHE A 79 8.40 6.37 -7.21
C PHE A 79 9.82 6.20 -7.73
N ILE A 80 10.35 7.17 -8.51
CA ILE A 80 11.73 7.15 -9.00
C ILE A 80 12.72 7.20 -7.84
N VAL A 81 12.50 8.07 -6.85
CA VAL A 81 13.37 8.21 -5.68
C VAL A 81 13.40 6.92 -4.86
N LEU A 82 12.24 6.39 -4.47
CA LEU A 82 12.14 5.15 -3.71
C LEU A 82 12.69 3.95 -4.50
N GLY A 83 12.44 3.88 -5.80
CA GLY A 83 13.01 2.86 -6.68
C GLY A 83 14.53 2.93 -6.72
N SER A 84 15.09 4.13 -6.91
CA SER A 84 16.54 4.35 -6.94
C SER A 84 17.19 4.04 -5.58
N MET A 85 16.55 4.41 -4.47
CA MET A 85 17.01 4.08 -3.13
C MET A 85 17.05 2.57 -2.90
N ASN A 86 15.99 1.85 -3.28
CA ASN A 86 15.94 0.39 -3.17
C ASN A 86 17.06 -0.29 -3.98
N VAL A 87 17.35 0.22 -5.19
CA VAL A 87 18.46 -0.29 -6.02
C VAL A 87 19.81 0.02 -5.37
N TRP A 88 19.98 1.23 -4.83
CA TRP A 88 21.21 1.63 -4.15
C TRP A 88 21.49 0.79 -2.90
N GLU A 89 20.45 0.47 -2.11
CA GLU A 89 20.56 -0.39 -0.94
C GLU A 89 21.10 -1.78 -1.29
N HIS A 90 20.73 -2.35 -2.44
CA HIS A 90 21.26 -3.65 -2.88
C HIS A 90 22.79 -3.65 -3.02
N PHE A 91 23.41 -2.53 -3.42
CA PHE A 91 24.87 -2.40 -3.54
C PHE A 91 25.57 -2.03 -2.22
N ARG A 92 24.81 -1.74 -1.16
CA ARG A 92 25.34 -1.49 0.18
C ARG A 92 25.29 -2.71 1.10
N VAL A 93 24.60 -3.78 0.68
CA VAL A 93 24.62 -5.10 1.32
C VAL A 93 25.82 -5.89 0.80
#